data_AF-A0A970D9X3-F1
#
_entry.id   AF-A0A970D9X3-F1
#
_cell.length_a   1.000
_cell.length_b   1.000
_cell.length_c   1.000
_cell.angle_alpha   90.00
_cell.angle_beta   90.00
_cell.angle_gamma   90.00
#
_symmetry.space_group_name_H-M   'P 1'
#
loop_
_entity.id
_entity.type
_entity.pdbx_description
1 polymer ?
#
loop_
_entity_poly.entity_id
_entity_poly.type
_entity_poly.pdbx_seq_one_letter_code
_entity_poly.pdbx_strand_id
1 'polypeptide(L)'
;MPAIMKMLLWVILFMGLFMIARVFFLFLLPVLLLILVANQIYQKYISNKSYQRYGSKTDTQEYTIVIDADNMEKEYKIPKI
;
A
#
# COMPACT_ATOMS: atom_id res chain seq x y z
N MET A 1 13.09 7.42 52.51
CA MET A 1 13.88 6.39 51.82
C MET A 1 15.27 6.93 51.49
N PRO A 2 16.35 6.23 51.90
CA PRO A 2 17.72 6.59 51.57
C PRO A 2 17.92 6.72 50.05
N ALA A 3 18.74 7.67 49.59
CA ALA A 3 19.00 7.89 48.17
C ALA A 3 19.49 6.61 47.44
N ILE A 4 20.30 5.82 48.13
CA ILE A 4 20.84 4.53 47.65
C ILE A 4 19.71 3.54 47.36
N MET A 5 18.69 3.49 48.23
CA MET A 5 17.56 2.58 48.09
C MET A 5 16.69 2.93 46.88
N LYS A 6 16.56 4.22 46.55
CA LYS A 6 15.86 4.69 45.35
C LYS A 6 16.60 4.30 44.07
N MET A 7 17.93 4.49 44.02
CA MET A 7 18.74 4.09 42.87
C MET A 7 18.64 2.59 42.59
N LEU A 8 18.69 1.76 43.64
CA LEU A 8 18.63 0.31 43.53
C LEU A 8 17.28 -0.16 42.97
N LEU A 9 16.18 0.48 43.40
CA LEU A 9 14.85 0.25 42.84
C LEU A 9 14.75 0.59 41.35
N TRP A 10 15.31 1.73 40.93
CA TRP A 10 15.35 2.11 39.51
C TRP A 10 16.13 1.10 38.67
N VAL A 11 17.28 0.63 39.16
CA VAL A 11 18.10 -0.37 38.45
C VAL A 11 17.32 -1.67 38.25
N ILE A 12 16.67 -2.18 39.30
CA ILE A 12 15.86 -3.41 39.21
C ILE A 12 14.69 -3.22 38.23
N LEU A 13 14.03 -2.06 38.28
CA LEU A 13 12.91 -1.75 37.41
C LEU A 13 13.35 -1.71 35.93
N PHE A 14 14.44 -1.02 35.61
CA PHE A 14 14.98 -0.98 34.26
C PHE A 14 15.46 -2.35 33.79
N MET A 15 16.09 -3.14 34.66
CA MET A 15 16.55 -4.48 34.32
C MET A 15 15.37 -5.43 34.01
N GLY A 16 14.28 -5.34 34.78
CA GLY A 16 13.05 -6.07 34.50
C GLY A 16 12.39 -5.63 33.18
N LEU A 17 12.27 -4.31 32.97
CA LEU A 17 11.71 -3.75 31.74
C LEU A 17 12.52 -4.16 30.50
N PHE A 18 13.85 -4.21 30.62
CA PHE A 18 14.75 -4.63 29.55
C PHE A 18 14.53 -6.11 29.18
N MET A 19 14.36 -7.00 30.16
CA MET A 19 14.05 -8.40 29.89
C MET A 19 12.71 -8.57 29.16
N ILE A 20 11.68 -7.85 29.60
CA ILE A 20 10.36 -7.86 28.96
C ILE A 20 10.45 -7.33 27.53
N ALA A 21 11.12 -6.19 27.35
CA ALA A 21 11.35 -5.59 26.04
C ALA A 21 12.09 -6.56 25.12
N ARG A 22 13.13 -7.26 25.60
CA ARG A 22 13.89 -8.23 24.80
C ARG A 22 12.99 -9.35 24.28
N VAL A 23 12.16 -9.93 25.13
CA VAL A 23 11.22 -10.99 24.73
C VAL A 23 10.20 -10.42 23.74
N PHE A 24 9.66 -9.23 24.01
CA PHE A 24 8.71 -8.56 23.12
C PHE A 24 9.29 -8.29 21.73
N PHE A 25 10.53 -7.79 21.64
CA PHE A 25 11.21 -7.55 20.37
C PHE A 25 11.49 -8.83 19.59
N LEU A 26 11.80 -9.94 20.26
CA LEU A 26 12.03 -11.23 19.58
C LEU A 26 10.79 -11.73 18.83
N PHE A 27 9.58 -11.42 19.31
CA PHE A 27 8.34 -11.80 18.64
C PHE A 27 7.77 -10.71 17.74
N LEU A 28 7.85 -9.44 18.15
CA LEU A 28 7.28 -8.33 17.38
C LEU A 28 8.07 -8.06 16.10
N LEU A 29 9.40 -8.12 16.16
CA LEU A 29 10.27 -7.84 15.01
C LEU A 29 10.02 -8.80 13.83
N PRO A 30 9.99 -10.15 14.01
CA PRO A 30 9.68 -11.05 12.91
C PRO A 30 8.25 -10.89 12.38
N VAL A 31 7.27 -10.60 13.25
CA VAL A 31 5.89 -10.32 12.80
C VAL A 31 5.84 -9.08 11.92
N LEU A 32 6.53 -8.01 12.31
CA LEU A 32 6.58 -6.76 11.55
C LEU A 32 7.29 -6.96 10.20
N LEU A 33 8.35 -7.78 10.15
CA LEU A 33 9.00 -8.19 8.91
C LEU A 33 8.06 -8.95 7.98
N LEU A 34 7.29 -9.91 8.51
CA LEU A 34 6.30 -10.66 7.72
C LEU A 34 5.25 -9.72 7.11
N ILE A 35 4.76 -8.75 7.88
CA ILE A 35 3.81 -7.74 7.39
C ILE A 35 4.43 -6.90 6.27
N LEU A 36 5.69 -6.47 6.42
CA LEU A 36 6.38 -5.69 5.37
C LEU A 36 6.57 -6.50 4.08
N VAL A 37 7.01 -7.75 4.18
CA VAL A 37 7.17 -8.65 3.02
C VAL A 37 5.82 -8.91 2.36
N ALA A 38 4.79 -9.21 3.16
CA ALA A 38 3.43 -9.39 2.65
C ALA A 38 2.91 -8.14 1.93
N ASN A 39 3.19 -6.94 2.45
CA ASN A 39 2.81 -5.69 1.81
C ASN A 39 3.57 -5.45 0.50
N GLN A 40 4.87 -5.75 0.45
CA GLN A 40 5.64 -5.68 -0.80
C GLN A 40 5.10 -6.64 -1.87
N ILE A 41 4.78 -7.88 -1.48
CA ILE A 41 4.15 -8.87 -2.36
C ILE A 41 2.76 -8.37 -2.80
N TYR A 42 1.94 -7.89 -1.86
CA TYR A 42 0.62 -7.34 -2.17
C TYR A 42 0.69 -6.20 -3.18
N GLN A 43 1.61 -5.24 -3.00
CA GLN A 43 1.82 -4.17 -3.96
C GLN A 43 2.29 -4.70 -5.33
N LYS A 44 3.28 -5.58 -5.33
CA LYS A 44 3.89 -6.10 -6.57
C LYS A 44 2.93 -6.96 -7.41
N TYR A 45 2.10 -7.78 -6.76
CA TYR A 45 1.26 -8.77 -7.44
C TYR A 45 -0.23 -8.43 -7.48
N ILE A 46 -0.74 -7.69 -6.49
CA ILE A 46 -2.17 -7.32 -6.40
C ILE A 46 -2.40 -5.86 -6.80
N SER A 47 -1.60 -4.89 -6.31
CA SER A 47 -1.84 -3.47 -6.66
C SER A 47 -1.43 -3.11 -8.10
N ASN A 48 -0.54 -3.88 -8.73
CA ASN A 48 -0.29 -3.76 -10.17
C ASN A 48 -1.51 -4.14 -11.04
N LYS A 49 -2.53 -4.80 -10.46
CA LYS A 49 -3.83 -5.01 -11.11
C LYS A 49 -4.84 -3.87 -10.87
N SER A 50 -4.62 -3.01 -9.87
CA SER A 50 -5.52 -1.89 -9.54
C SER A 50 -4.98 -0.51 -9.94
N TYR A 51 -3.72 -0.39 -10.34
CA TYR A 51 -3.13 0.86 -10.82
C TYR A 51 -2.68 0.81 -12.29
N GLN A 52 -3.41 0.10 -13.15
CA GLN A 52 -3.59 0.60 -14.51
C GLN A 52 -4.48 1.85 -14.46
N ARG A 53 -3.87 2.95 -14.00
CA ARG A 53 -3.93 4.25 -14.66
C ARG A 53 -5.34 4.77 -14.99
N TYR A 54 -6.16 4.97 -13.96
CA TYR A 54 -7.07 6.13 -13.95
C TYR A 54 -6.18 7.39 -13.96
N GLY A 55 -5.89 7.91 -15.15
CA GLY A 55 -5.13 9.16 -15.31
C GLY A 55 -4.07 9.10 -16.40
N SER A 56 -4.50 9.10 -17.66
CA SER A 56 -3.76 9.77 -18.74
C SER A 56 -4.66 9.86 -19.98
N LYS A 57 -5.29 11.03 -20.13
CA LYS A 57 -5.95 11.57 -21.34
C LYS A 57 -7.31 10.96 -21.71
N THR A 58 -8.35 11.30 -20.95
CA THR A 58 -9.67 11.53 -21.57
C THR A 58 -9.66 12.92 -22.18
N ASP A 59 -9.05 13.05 -23.36
CA ASP A 59 -9.72 13.84 -24.39
C ASP A 59 -10.96 13.01 -24.74
N THR A 60 -12.08 13.29 -24.10
CA THR A 60 -13.39 12.81 -24.55
C THR A 60 -13.71 13.53 -25.86
N GLN A 61 -13.00 13.19 -26.93
CA GLN A 61 -13.49 13.42 -28.28
C GLN A 61 -14.68 12.48 -28.44
N GLU A 62 -15.87 13.05 -28.38
CA GLU A 62 -17.11 12.33 -28.61
C GLU A 62 -17.17 12.02 -30.10
N TYR A 63 -17.21 10.75 -30.50
CA TYR A 63 -17.25 10.36 -31.91
C TYR A 63 -18.69 10.07 -32.32
N THR A 64 -19.12 10.60 -33.47
CA THR A 64 -20.37 10.18 -34.11
C THR A 64 -20.06 9.02 -35.05
N ILE A 65 -20.80 7.92 -34.92
CA ILE A 65 -20.73 6.79 -35.86
C ILE A 65 -21.65 7.14 -37.03
N VAL A 66 -21.08 7.19 -38.23
CA VAL A 66 -21.82 7.41 -39.47
C VAL A 66 -21.74 6.13 -40.29
N ILE A 67 -22.92 5.62 -40.66
CA ILE A 67 -23.05 4.46 -41.53
C ILE A 67 -23.24 4.99 -42.95
N ASP A 68 -22.45 4.47 -43.88
CA ASP A 68 -22.59 4.81 -45.29
C ASP A 68 -23.90 4.20 -45.83
N ALA A 69 -24.75 5.03 -46.42
CA ALA A 69 -26.05 4.59 -46.94
C ALA A 69 -25.90 3.62 -48.12
N ASP A 70 -24.79 3.72 -48.87
CA ASP A 70 -24.51 2.87 -50.02
C ASP A 70 -23.72 1.60 -49.63
N ASN A 71 -23.13 1.57 -48.43
CA ASN A 71 -22.35 0.44 -47.96
C ASN A 71 -22.47 0.26 -46.43
N MET A 72 -23.55 -0.41 -46.02
CA MET A 72 -23.87 -0.67 -44.61
C MET A 72 -22.86 -1.56 -43.88
N GLU A 73 -21.92 -2.21 -44.59
CA GLU A 73 -20.85 -3.00 -43.97
C GLU A 73 -19.68 -2.14 -43.47
N LYS A 74 -19.63 -0.85 -43.85
CA LYS A 74 -18.57 0.07 -43.45
C LYS A 74 -19.10 1.17 -42.53
N GLU A 75 -18.59 1.17 -41.30
CA GLU A 75 -18.85 2.21 -40.31
C GLU A 75 -17.63 3.12 -40.15
N TYR A 76 -17.86 4.43 -40.17
CA TYR A 76 -16.80 5.42 -39.94
C TYR A 76 -17.07 6.21 -38.66
N LYS A 77 -16.01 6.46 -37.90
CA LYS A 77 -16.05 7.28 -36.68
C LYS A 77 -15.51 8.66 -36.98
N ILE A 78 -16.36 9.69 -36.86
CA ILE A 78 -15.97 11.09 -37.08
C ILE A 78 -15.92 11.78 -35.72
N PRO A 79 -14.82 12.47 -35.35
CA PRO A 79 -14.77 13.23 -34.10
C PRO A 79 -15.78 14.38 -34.17
N LYS A 80 -16.59 14.57 -33.12
CA LYS A 80 -17.40 15.78 -32.96
C LYS A 80 -16.48 16.97 -32.72
N ILE A 81 -16.72 18.03 -33.50
CA ILE A 81 -16.06 19.33 -33.39
C ILE A 81 -16.95 20.24 -32.53
#